data_AF-A0A962ZNL6-F1
#
_entry.id   AF-A0A962ZNL6-F1
#
_cell.length_a   1.000
_cell.length_b   1.000
_cell.length_c   1.000
_cell.angle_alpha   90.00
_cell.angle_beta   90.00
_cell.angle_gamma   90.00
#
_symmetry.space_group_name_H-M   'P 1'
#
loop_
_entity.id
_entity.type
_entity.pdbx_description
1 polymer ?
#
loop_
_entity_poly.entity_id
_entity_poly.type
_entity_poly.pdbx_seq_one_letter_code
_entity_poly.pdbx_strand_id
1 'polypeptide(L)'
;MLAGPALAESKRPDADKSRQGGSFTSTRAADQNALRQPARAVRKHQRMDFVLGQAIFEKFWVSAPSSTTASDGLGPLYNARSCHQCHVGNGRGAAPDVEGKPPASLVARFGSSGPEPVADPVYGTQLQTFSTGGLNPEGRIKLAYSSKVIRFDDGEQVSLRKPGHQLDLPHGELAATTAVSYRSALALAGVGLLE
;
A
#
# COMPACT_ATOMS: atom_id res chain seq x y z
N MET A 1 -25.28 2.59 -41.63
CA MET A 1 -26.30 1.98 -40.76
C MET A 1 -26.27 0.48 -40.98
N LEU A 2 -25.67 -0.28 -40.07
CA LEU A 2 -25.76 -1.74 -40.06
C LEU A 2 -26.11 -2.13 -38.61
N ALA A 3 -27.35 -2.55 -38.42
CA ALA A 3 -27.87 -3.02 -37.14
C ALA A 3 -27.33 -4.43 -36.87
N GLY A 4 -26.67 -4.60 -35.72
CA GLY A 4 -26.28 -5.92 -35.21
C GLY A 4 -27.49 -6.66 -34.62
N PRO A 5 -27.48 -8.02 -34.62
CA PRO A 5 -28.61 -8.80 -34.15
C PRO A 5 -28.81 -8.63 -32.65
N ALA A 6 -30.07 -8.58 -32.22
CA ALA A 6 -30.46 -8.56 -30.82
C ALA A 6 -30.01 -9.85 -30.14
N LEU A 7 -29.16 -9.73 -29.13
CA LEU A 7 -28.80 -10.84 -28.26
C LEU A 7 -30.01 -11.19 -27.39
N ALA A 8 -30.46 -12.44 -27.48
CA ALA A 8 -31.52 -12.96 -26.64
C ALA A 8 -31.13 -12.83 -25.16
N GLU A 9 -32.05 -12.29 -24.35
CA GLU A 9 -31.93 -12.18 -22.90
C GLU A 9 -31.80 -13.59 -22.29
N SER A 10 -30.57 -14.08 -22.08
CA SER A 10 -30.38 -15.28 -21.28
C SER A 10 -30.75 -14.92 -19.85
N LYS A 11 -31.79 -15.56 -19.31
CA LYS A 11 -32.23 -15.43 -17.93
C LYS A 11 -31.02 -15.66 -17.02
N ARG A 12 -30.44 -14.58 -16.49
CA ARG A 12 -29.31 -14.67 -15.57
C ARG A 12 -29.77 -15.57 -14.42
N PRO A 13 -29.07 -16.67 -14.10
CA PRO A 13 -29.39 -17.44 -12.91
C PRO A 13 -29.36 -16.44 -11.75
N ASP A 14 -30.41 -16.46 -10.92
CA ASP A 14 -30.64 -15.48 -9.87
C ASP A 14 -29.36 -15.33 -9.04
N ALA A 15 -28.58 -14.31 -9.36
CA ALA A 15 -27.28 -14.12 -8.76
C ALA A 15 -27.58 -13.70 -7.34
N ASP A 16 -27.32 -14.59 -6.39
CA ASP A 16 -27.43 -14.30 -4.97
C ASP A 16 -26.81 -12.92 -4.72
N LYS A 17 -27.65 -11.92 -4.45
CA LYS A 17 -27.25 -10.51 -4.35
C LYS A 17 -26.28 -10.29 -3.18
N SER A 18 -26.21 -11.25 -2.26
CA SER A 18 -25.22 -11.27 -1.18
C SER A 18 -23.82 -11.71 -1.64
N ARG A 19 -23.67 -12.20 -2.88
CA ARG A 19 -22.42 -12.71 -3.46
C ARG A 19 -21.99 -11.96 -4.73
N GLN A 20 -21.80 -10.65 -4.60
CA GLN A 20 -21.41 -9.79 -5.72
C GLN A 20 -20.04 -10.16 -6.34
N GLY A 21 -19.16 -10.83 -5.60
CA GLY A 21 -17.90 -11.39 -6.11
C GLY A 21 -18.00 -12.85 -6.59
N GLY A 22 -19.21 -13.41 -6.74
CA GLY A 22 -19.41 -14.80 -7.11
C GLY A 22 -18.76 -15.77 -6.11
N SER A 23 -18.04 -16.78 -6.63
CA SER A 23 -17.29 -17.76 -5.83
C SER A 23 -16.10 -17.17 -5.06
N PHE A 24 -15.70 -15.94 -5.37
CA PHE A 24 -14.68 -15.19 -4.64
C PHE A 24 -15.24 -14.32 -3.51
N THR A 25 -16.57 -14.24 -3.36
CA THR A 25 -17.16 -13.52 -2.22
C THR A 25 -16.75 -14.17 -0.91
N SER A 26 -16.13 -13.39 -0.01
CA SER A 26 -15.88 -13.85 1.36
C SER A 26 -17.19 -13.97 2.11
N THR A 27 -17.38 -15.10 2.79
CA THR A 27 -18.52 -15.36 3.69
C THR A 27 -18.08 -15.46 5.14
N ARG A 28 -16.81 -15.14 5.42
CA ARG A 28 -16.25 -15.13 6.77
C ARG A 28 -16.57 -13.82 7.48
N ALA A 29 -16.33 -13.79 8.79
CA ALA A 29 -16.51 -12.60 9.60
C ALA A 29 -15.76 -11.39 8.99
N ALA A 30 -16.43 -10.24 8.99
CA ALA A 30 -15.84 -8.97 8.57
C ALA A 30 -15.00 -8.39 9.72
N ASP A 31 -13.85 -9.02 9.97
CA ASP A 31 -12.88 -8.61 10.99
C ASP A 31 -11.53 -8.18 10.35
N GLN A 32 -10.54 -7.88 11.20
CA GLN A 32 -9.21 -7.44 10.76
C GLN A 32 -8.45 -8.50 9.92
N ASN A 33 -8.89 -9.76 9.94
CA ASN A 33 -8.31 -10.85 9.17
C ASN A 33 -9.11 -11.19 7.90
N ALA A 34 -10.17 -10.45 7.59
CA ALA A 34 -11.07 -10.75 6.46
C ALA A 34 -10.32 -10.89 5.12
N LEU A 35 -9.28 -10.08 4.89
CA LEU A 35 -8.48 -10.09 3.66
C LEU A 35 -7.27 -11.05 3.71
N ARG A 36 -7.01 -11.69 4.85
CA ARG A 36 -5.93 -12.67 5.01
C ARG A 36 -6.34 -14.09 4.62
N GLN A 37 -7.60 -14.29 4.29
CA GLN A 37 -8.14 -15.62 4.03
C GLN A 37 -8.14 -15.89 2.52
N PRO A 38 -7.76 -17.11 2.09
CA PRO A 38 -7.90 -17.48 0.69
C PRO A 38 -9.38 -17.48 0.32
N ALA A 39 -9.69 -16.97 -0.88
CA ALA A 39 -11.04 -17.02 -1.40
C ALA A 39 -11.56 -18.47 -1.50
N ARG A 40 -12.87 -18.67 -1.37
CA ARG A 40 -13.46 -20.02 -1.41
C ARG A 40 -13.17 -20.76 -2.72
N ALA A 41 -13.05 -20.00 -3.82
CA ALA A 41 -12.71 -20.50 -5.15
C ALA A 41 -11.28 -21.04 -5.30
N VAL A 42 -10.36 -20.74 -4.36
CA VAL A 42 -8.97 -21.23 -4.41
C VAL A 42 -8.96 -22.75 -4.27
N ARG A 43 -8.34 -23.45 -5.24
CA ARG A 43 -8.26 -24.92 -5.28
C ARG A 43 -7.46 -25.44 -4.09
N LYS A 44 -7.72 -26.68 -3.66
CA LYS A 44 -7.07 -27.26 -2.47
C LYS A 44 -5.54 -27.23 -2.53
N HIS A 45 -4.93 -27.51 -3.68
CA HIS A 45 -3.46 -27.45 -3.84
C HIS A 45 -2.93 -26.00 -3.72
N GLN A 46 -3.62 -25.03 -4.34
CA GLN A 46 -3.27 -23.61 -4.27
C GLN A 46 -3.40 -22.99 -2.87
N ARG A 47 -4.12 -23.66 -1.95
CA ARG A 47 -4.20 -23.18 -0.55
C ARG A 47 -2.87 -23.30 0.17
N MET A 48 -2.05 -24.31 -0.16
CA MET A 48 -0.72 -24.41 0.41
C MET A 48 0.17 -23.29 -0.12
N ASP A 49 0.10 -23.01 -1.42
CA ASP A 49 0.82 -21.90 -2.04
C ASP A 49 0.42 -20.55 -1.45
N PHE A 50 -0.87 -20.34 -1.17
CA PHE A 50 -1.36 -19.15 -0.49
C PHE A 50 -0.73 -19.00 0.90
N VAL A 51 -0.70 -20.07 1.71
CA VAL A 51 -0.12 -20.04 3.06
C VAL A 51 1.39 -19.81 3.02
N LEU A 52 2.09 -20.46 2.09
CA LEU A 52 3.53 -20.25 1.89
C LEU A 52 3.83 -18.82 1.43
N GLY A 53 3.07 -18.30 0.48
CA GLY A 53 3.18 -16.93 0.01
C GLY A 53 2.92 -15.93 1.14
N GLN A 54 1.91 -16.16 1.97
CA GLN A 54 1.64 -15.36 3.15
C GLN A 54 2.82 -15.39 4.14
N ALA A 55 3.43 -16.56 4.36
CA ALA A 55 4.60 -16.66 5.24
C ALA A 55 5.80 -15.85 4.71
N ILE A 56 6.04 -15.84 3.40
CA ILE A 56 7.07 -14.98 2.77
C ILE A 56 6.69 -13.51 2.89
N PHE A 57 5.42 -13.17 2.69
CA PHE A 57 4.89 -11.80 2.74
C PHE A 57 5.04 -11.16 4.14
N GLU A 58 4.86 -11.96 5.18
CA GLU A 58 4.98 -11.56 6.59
C GLU A 58 6.42 -11.65 7.11
N LYS A 59 7.33 -12.28 6.36
CA LYS A 59 8.72 -12.50 6.76
C LYS A 59 9.48 -11.19 6.86
N PHE A 60 10.23 -11.04 7.97
CA PHE A 60 11.22 -9.98 8.10
C PHE A 60 12.53 -10.35 7.40
N TRP A 61 12.92 -9.50 6.46
CA TRP A 61 14.24 -9.51 5.87
C TRP A 61 15.25 -8.80 6.79
N VAL A 62 16.49 -9.30 6.78
CA VAL A 62 17.62 -8.78 7.55
C VAL A 62 18.79 -8.47 6.63
N SER A 63 19.66 -7.54 7.06
CA SER A 63 20.85 -7.18 6.29
C SER A 63 21.77 -8.38 6.14
N ALA A 64 22.27 -8.61 4.92
CA ALA A 64 23.33 -9.59 4.69
C ALA A 64 24.70 -9.02 5.09
N PRO A 65 25.65 -9.85 5.55
CA PRO A 65 25.46 -11.26 5.91
C PRO A 65 24.73 -11.42 7.26
N SER A 66 23.97 -12.51 7.42
CA SER A 66 23.28 -12.84 8.66
C SER A 66 23.38 -14.34 8.94
N SER A 67 23.35 -14.73 10.22
CA SER A 67 23.22 -16.14 10.62
C SER A 67 21.90 -16.77 10.16
N THR A 68 20.89 -15.94 9.84
CA THR A 68 19.59 -16.36 9.35
C THR A 68 19.54 -16.25 7.82
N THR A 69 20.32 -17.09 7.12
CA THR A 69 20.53 -17.00 5.65
C THR A 69 19.23 -17.04 4.84
N ALA A 70 18.22 -17.78 5.29
CA ALA A 70 16.93 -17.80 4.61
C ALA A 70 16.24 -16.43 4.57
N SER A 71 16.60 -15.51 5.47
CA SER A 71 15.98 -14.18 5.65
C SER A 71 16.94 -13.03 5.31
N ASP A 72 18.14 -13.31 4.81
CA ASP A 72 19.08 -12.26 4.41
C ASP A 72 18.71 -11.64 3.05
N GLY A 73 19.47 -10.61 2.64
CA GLY A 73 19.23 -9.91 1.38
C GLY A 73 18.49 -8.58 1.50
N LEU A 74 18.24 -8.08 2.72
CA LEU A 74 17.79 -6.70 2.89
C LEU A 74 18.92 -5.74 2.47
N GLY A 75 18.62 -4.86 1.51
CA GLY A 75 19.54 -3.83 1.04
C GLY A 75 19.90 -2.80 2.13
N PRO A 76 20.97 -2.01 1.90
CA PRO A 76 21.46 -1.03 2.87
C PRO A 76 20.48 0.12 3.16
N LEU A 77 19.60 0.43 2.21
CA LEU A 77 18.55 1.43 2.29
C LEU A 77 17.20 0.76 2.00
N TYR A 78 16.17 1.09 2.78
CA TYR A 78 14.84 0.48 2.65
C TYR A 78 13.73 1.36 3.24
N ASN A 79 12.47 1.07 2.90
CA ASN A 79 11.29 1.67 3.55
C ASN A 79 10.63 0.74 4.58
N ALA A 80 10.69 -0.57 4.35
CA ALA A 80 10.14 -1.60 5.21
C ALA A 80 10.95 -2.89 5.09
N ARG A 81 10.85 -3.75 6.10
CA ARG A 81 11.56 -5.04 6.19
C ARG A 81 10.67 -6.24 5.86
N SER A 82 9.40 -6.02 5.56
CA SER A 82 8.46 -7.05 5.10
C SER A 82 7.37 -6.37 4.25
N CYS A 83 6.73 -7.13 3.36
CA CYS A 83 5.60 -6.63 2.59
C CYS A 83 4.40 -6.29 3.50
N HIS A 84 4.19 -7.12 4.54
CA HIS A 84 3.14 -6.94 5.53
C HIS A 84 3.20 -5.60 6.28
N GLN A 85 4.39 -5.04 6.51
CA GLN A 85 4.52 -3.74 7.19
C GLN A 85 3.83 -2.58 6.45
N CYS A 86 3.74 -2.66 5.13
CA CYS A 86 2.99 -1.69 4.33
C CYS A 86 1.53 -2.12 4.13
N HIS A 87 1.28 -3.42 4.03
CA HIS A 87 -0.02 -4.02 3.71
C HIS A 87 -0.56 -4.85 4.87
N VAL A 88 -0.74 -4.22 6.04
CA VAL A 88 -1.13 -4.89 7.27
C VAL A 88 -2.46 -5.61 7.06
N GLY A 89 -2.45 -6.93 7.30
CA GLY A 89 -3.62 -7.80 7.10
C GLY A 89 -4.14 -7.84 5.66
N ASN A 90 -3.27 -7.59 4.67
CA ASN A 90 -3.63 -7.39 3.25
C ASN A 90 -4.53 -6.17 3.01
N GLY A 91 -4.67 -5.31 4.02
CA GLY A 91 -5.49 -4.12 4.00
C GLY A 91 -4.76 -2.91 3.42
N ARG A 92 -5.50 -1.80 3.38
CA ARG A 92 -4.94 -0.49 3.05
C ARG A 92 -3.96 -0.07 4.15
N GLY A 93 -2.90 0.64 3.75
CA GLY A 93 -1.99 1.28 4.67
C GLY A 93 -2.73 2.13 5.71
N ALA A 94 -2.21 2.14 6.94
CA ALA A 94 -2.79 2.91 8.02
C ALA A 94 -2.84 4.39 7.64
N ALA A 95 -3.94 5.05 8.00
CA ALA A 95 -3.98 6.50 7.95
C ALA A 95 -2.93 7.02 8.92
N PRO A 96 -2.12 8.03 8.55
CA PRO A 96 -1.18 8.57 9.50
C PRO A 96 -1.96 9.21 10.65
N ASP A 97 -1.68 8.78 11.88
CA ASP A 97 -2.46 9.09 13.08
C ASP A 97 -1.62 9.79 14.15
N VAL A 98 -0.31 9.49 14.20
CA VAL A 98 0.67 10.08 15.11
C VAL A 98 1.45 11.22 14.45
N GLU A 99 1.50 12.37 15.12
CA GLU A 99 2.30 13.52 14.68
C GLU A 99 3.79 13.20 14.63
N GLY A 100 4.47 13.67 13.58
CA GLY A 100 5.89 13.45 13.36
C GLY A 100 6.31 12.01 13.00
N LYS A 101 5.39 11.04 12.98
CA LYS A 101 5.68 9.63 12.69
C LYS A 101 4.80 9.07 11.57
N PRO A 102 5.27 9.04 10.32
CA PRO A 102 4.53 8.40 9.24
C PRO A 102 4.47 6.88 9.43
N PRO A 103 3.35 6.23 9.04
CA PRO A 103 3.30 4.77 9.00
C PRO A 103 4.23 4.25 7.91
N ALA A 104 4.74 3.02 8.08
CA ALA A 104 5.60 2.37 7.07
C ALA A 104 4.93 2.25 5.69
N SER A 105 3.59 2.25 5.66
CA SER A 105 2.77 2.22 4.45
C SER A 105 2.73 3.53 3.67
N LEU A 106 3.31 4.63 4.18
CA LEU A 106 3.39 5.93 3.50
C LEU A 106 4.76 6.12 2.86
N VAL A 107 4.80 6.29 1.54
CA VAL A 107 6.03 6.55 0.77
C VAL A 107 5.97 7.90 0.08
N ALA A 108 7.13 8.53 -0.10
CA ALA A 108 7.31 9.71 -0.95
C ALA A 108 7.97 9.27 -2.26
N ARG A 109 7.26 9.44 -3.38
CA ARG A 109 7.78 9.18 -4.72
C ARG A 109 8.16 10.48 -5.40
N PHE A 110 9.23 10.41 -6.19
CA PHE A 110 9.79 11.51 -6.93
C PHE A 110 9.64 11.29 -8.43
N GLY A 111 9.36 12.37 -9.15
CA GLY A 111 9.25 12.40 -10.60
C GLY A 111 9.20 13.85 -11.07
N SER A 112 9.40 14.11 -12.36
CA SER A 112 9.18 15.44 -12.92
C SER A 112 7.69 15.70 -13.22
N SER A 113 7.32 16.98 -13.32
CA SER A 113 5.97 17.41 -13.71
C SER A 113 5.66 17.24 -15.20
N GLY A 114 6.59 16.64 -15.97
CA GLY A 114 6.45 16.40 -17.40
C GLY A 114 5.66 15.11 -17.71
N PRO A 115 5.34 14.87 -19.00
CA PRO A 115 4.64 13.66 -19.44
C PRO A 115 5.43 12.37 -19.12
N GLU A 116 6.76 12.46 -19.12
CA GLU A 116 7.64 11.38 -18.67
C GLU A 116 8.28 11.77 -17.33
N PRO A 117 7.90 11.12 -16.22
CA PRO A 117 8.46 11.44 -14.92
C PRO A 117 9.93 11.04 -14.86
N VAL A 118 10.80 12.05 -14.80
CA VAL A 118 12.25 11.89 -14.61
C VAL A 118 12.53 11.76 -13.12
N ALA A 119 13.37 10.79 -12.75
CA ALA A 119 13.81 10.58 -11.38
C ALA A 119 14.59 11.79 -10.84
N ASP A 120 14.53 12.01 -9.52
CA ASP A 120 15.41 12.98 -8.87
C ASP A 120 16.87 12.53 -8.98
N PRO A 121 17.83 13.43 -9.28
CA PRO A 121 19.23 13.06 -9.50
C PRO A 121 19.93 12.57 -8.23
N VAL A 122 19.47 12.95 -7.03
CA VAL A 122 20.07 12.54 -5.75
C VAL A 122 19.30 11.36 -5.17
N TYR A 123 17.97 11.41 -5.21
CA TYR A 123 17.10 10.48 -4.47
C TYR A 123 16.36 9.47 -5.37
N GLY A 124 16.60 9.48 -6.68
CA GLY A 124 15.95 8.57 -7.60
C GLY A 124 14.43 8.77 -7.65
N THR A 125 13.67 7.67 -7.60
CA THR A 125 12.19 7.70 -7.77
C THR A 125 11.41 7.57 -6.46
N GLN A 126 12.07 7.25 -5.35
CA GLN A 126 11.41 7.04 -4.06
C GLN A 126 12.42 7.17 -2.91
N LEU A 127 12.06 7.98 -1.92
CA LEU A 127 12.88 8.19 -0.72
C LEU A 127 12.98 6.91 0.12
N GLN A 128 14.19 6.48 0.45
CA GLN A 128 14.46 5.39 1.38
C GLN A 128 14.60 5.91 2.82
N THR A 129 13.58 5.65 3.64
CA THR A 129 13.44 6.28 4.97
C THR A 129 14.17 5.56 6.11
N PHE A 130 14.74 4.39 5.82
CA PHE A 130 15.54 3.60 6.75
C PHE A 130 16.83 3.12 6.11
N SER A 131 17.76 2.74 6.96
CA SER A 131 19.06 2.17 6.60
C SER A 131 19.41 1.01 7.53
N THR A 132 20.37 0.19 7.10
CA THR A 132 21.02 -0.80 7.95
C THR A 132 22.06 -0.12 8.86
N GLY A 133 22.57 -0.84 9.87
CA GLY A 133 23.52 -0.28 10.83
C GLY A 133 24.74 0.36 10.18
N GLY A 134 25.15 1.53 10.68
CA GLY A 134 26.32 2.27 10.21
C GLY A 134 26.08 3.20 9.01
N LEU A 135 24.86 3.24 8.46
CA LEU A 135 24.49 4.12 7.35
C LEU A 135 23.39 5.10 7.76
N ASN A 136 23.36 6.27 7.13
CA ASN A 136 22.23 7.19 7.24
C ASN A 136 21.14 6.83 6.21
N PRO A 137 19.85 6.95 6.55
CA PRO A 137 18.80 6.89 5.55
C PRO A 137 18.94 8.06 4.56
N GLU A 138 18.26 7.99 3.42
CA GLU A 138 18.21 9.09 2.46
C GLU A 138 17.49 10.31 3.04
N GLY A 139 16.54 10.08 3.95
CA GLY A 139 15.81 11.15 4.60
C GLY A 139 14.63 10.63 5.40
N ARG A 140 13.77 11.54 5.86
CA ARG A 140 12.56 11.21 6.63
C ARG A 140 11.36 12.00 6.11
N ILE A 141 10.20 11.36 6.13
CA ILE A 141 8.91 12.05 5.96
C ILE A 141 8.46 12.52 7.36
N LYS A 142 8.15 13.79 7.50
CA LYS A 142 7.54 14.39 8.70
C LYS A 142 6.09 14.72 8.40
N LEU A 143 5.22 14.42 9.35
CA LEU A 143 3.80 14.73 9.30
C LEU A 143 3.44 15.77 10.33
N ALA A 144 2.73 16.80 9.90
CA ALA A 144 2.09 17.79 10.74
C ALA A 144 0.59 17.81 10.42
N TYR A 145 -0.25 18.19 11.37
CA TYR A 145 -1.69 18.31 11.14
C TYR A 145 -2.16 19.72 11.41
N SER A 146 -3.04 20.20 10.55
CA SER A 146 -3.85 21.38 10.82
C SER A 146 -5.31 20.97 10.99
N SER A 147 -5.99 21.57 11.97
CA SER A 147 -7.41 21.34 12.21
C SER A 147 -8.23 22.30 11.33
N LYS A 148 -9.29 21.77 10.71
CA LYS A 148 -10.30 22.55 10.01
C LYS A 148 -11.67 22.19 10.55
N VAL A 149 -12.33 23.16 11.16
CA VAL A 149 -13.72 23.00 11.59
C VAL A 149 -14.63 23.18 10.39
N ILE A 150 -15.51 22.21 10.17
CA ILE A 150 -16.63 22.32 9.23
C ILE A 150 -17.92 22.38 10.05
N ARG A 151 -18.80 23.30 9.68
CA ARG A 151 -20.14 23.44 10.24
C ARG A 151 -21.16 22.95 9.21
N PHE A 152 -22.06 22.10 9.64
CA PHE A 152 -23.19 21.61 8.85
C PHE A 152 -24.39 22.56 8.95
N ASP A 153 -25.35 22.40 8.06
CA ASP A 153 -26.53 23.27 7.96
C ASP A 153 -27.45 23.17 9.19
N ASP A 154 -27.43 22.04 9.89
CA ASP A 154 -28.11 21.81 11.17
C ASP A 154 -27.39 22.43 12.38
N GLY A 155 -26.21 23.02 12.16
CA GLY A 155 -25.37 23.64 13.17
C GLY A 155 -24.36 22.70 13.84
N GLU A 156 -24.35 21.41 13.51
CA GLU A 156 -23.31 20.47 13.98
C GLU A 156 -21.93 20.91 13.48
N GLN A 157 -20.91 20.72 14.32
CA GLN A 157 -19.52 21.03 13.96
C GLN A 157 -18.65 19.78 14.09
N VAL A 158 -17.86 19.52 13.05
CA VAL A 158 -16.85 18.47 13.05
C VAL A 158 -15.48 19.07 12.77
N SER A 159 -14.49 18.67 13.57
CA SER A 159 -13.09 19.04 13.37
C SER A 159 -12.41 17.99 12.49
N LEU A 160 -11.99 18.40 11.30
CA LEU A 160 -11.21 17.57 10.39
C LEU A 160 -9.72 17.84 10.56
N ARG A 161 -8.92 16.78 10.50
CA ARG A 161 -7.45 16.91 10.43
C ARG A 161 -7.00 16.91 8.98
N LYS A 162 -6.25 17.93 8.57
CA LYS A 162 -5.57 18.00 7.28
C LYS A 162 -4.09 17.68 7.45
N PRO A 163 -3.58 16.57 6.88
CA PRO A 163 -2.16 16.24 6.94
C PRO A 163 -1.35 17.19 6.05
N GLY A 164 -0.29 17.76 6.62
CA GLY A 164 0.83 18.38 5.92
C GLY A 164 2.03 17.44 5.96
N HIS A 165 2.75 17.38 4.84
CA HIS A 165 3.93 16.53 4.69
C HIS A 165 5.16 17.42 4.49
N GLN A 166 6.27 17.04 5.13
CA GLN A 166 7.57 17.66 4.94
C GLN A 166 8.62 16.56 4.76
N LEU A 167 9.69 16.88 4.03
CA LEU A 167 10.83 15.98 3.86
C LEU A 167 12.02 16.57 4.61
N ASP A 168 12.72 15.71 5.35
CA ASP A 168 13.99 15.99 5.98
C ASP A 168 15.08 15.25 5.20
N LEU A 169 15.90 16.00 4.45
CA LEU A 169 16.77 15.50 3.38
C LEU A 169 18.24 15.87 3.68
N PRO A 170 18.99 15.03 4.41
CA PRO A 170 20.36 15.33 4.82
C PRO A 170 21.39 15.33 3.69
N HIS A 171 21.06 14.80 2.50
CA HIS A 171 21.99 14.68 1.37
C HIS A 171 21.85 15.80 0.33
N GLY A 172 21.07 16.83 0.63
CA GLY A 172 20.81 17.97 -0.25
C GLY A 172 19.33 18.13 -0.60
N GLU A 173 18.99 19.28 -1.17
CA GLU A 173 17.62 19.55 -1.62
C GLU A 173 17.24 18.71 -2.85
N LEU A 174 15.94 18.52 -3.06
CA LEU A 174 15.43 17.98 -4.32
C LEU A 174 15.78 18.92 -5.47
N ALA A 175 15.94 18.38 -6.68
CA ALA A 175 16.07 19.23 -7.86
C ALA A 175 14.81 20.11 -8.01
N ALA A 176 14.97 21.34 -8.49
CA ALA A 176 13.86 22.29 -8.64
C ALA A 176 12.74 21.80 -9.58
N THR A 177 13.05 20.84 -10.46
CA THR A 177 12.12 20.19 -11.39
C THR A 177 11.44 18.94 -10.81
N THR A 178 11.84 18.50 -9.62
CA THR A 178 11.30 17.32 -8.95
C THR A 178 9.96 17.65 -8.27
N ALA A 179 8.93 16.92 -8.66
CA ALA A 179 7.65 16.85 -7.97
C ALA A 179 7.62 15.68 -6.98
N VAL A 180 6.87 15.85 -5.89
CA VAL A 180 6.70 14.85 -4.83
C VAL A 180 5.27 14.33 -4.81
N SER A 181 5.11 13.00 -4.82
CA SER A 181 3.84 12.30 -4.68
C SER A 181 3.86 11.38 -3.46
N TYR A 182 3.08 11.71 -2.44
CA TYR A 182 2.90 10.85 -1.26
C TYR A 182 1.87 9.76 -1.56
N ARG A 183 2.22 8.50 -1.31
CA ARG A 183 1.37 7.34 -1.60
C ARG A 183 1.22 6.44 -0.38
N SER A 184 -0.02 6.07 -0.10
CA SER A 184 -0.34 5.05 0.89
C SER A 184 -0.49 3.70 0.20
N ALA A 185 0.03 2.65 0.82
CA ALA A 185 -0.17 1.27 0.37
C ALA A 185 -1.66 0.95 0.18
N LEU A 186 -1.98 0.26 -0.92
CA LEU A 186 -3.34 -0.16 -1.26
C LEU A 186 -3.69 -1.49 -0.58
N ALA A 187 -4.99 -1.78 -0.45
CA ALA A 187 -5.41 -3.13 -0.07
C ALA A 187 -5.09 -4.12 -1.20
N LEU A 188 -4.72 -5.34 -0.83
CA LEU A 188 -4.37 -6.40 -1.78
C LEU A 188 -5.57 -7.28 -2.17
N ALA A 189 -6.79 -6.80 -1.93
CA ALA A 189 -7.98 -7.49 -2.36
C ALA A 189 -8.10 -7.45 -3.90
N GLY A 190 -8.17 -8.63 -4.53
CA GLY A 190 -8.45 -8.74 -5.98
C GLY A 190 -7.25 -8.54 -6.91
N VAL A 191 -6.01 -8.55 -6.39
CA VAL A 191 -4.78 -8.33 -7.20
C VAL A 191 -4.31 -9.53 -8.01
N GLY A 192 -5.03 -10.66 -7.98
CA GLY A 192 -4.64 -11.89 -8.67
C GLY A 192 -3.48 -12.64 -7.99
N LEU A 193 -3.02 -13.74 -8.60
CA LEU A 193 -1.79 -14.44 -8.21
C LEU A 193 -0.61 -13.81 -8.96
N LEU A 194 0.56 -13.77 -8.34
CA LEU A 194 1.81 -13.46 -9.05
C LEU A 194 2.16 -14.70 -9.90
N GLU A 195 2.27 -14.51 -11.22
CA GLU A 195 2.74 -15.51 -12.19
C GLU A 195 4.23 -15.35 -12.49
#